data_AF-F2JN94-F1
#
_entry.id   AF-F2JN94-F1
#
_cell.length_a   1.000
_cell.length_b   1.000
_cell.length_c   1.000
_cell.angle_alpha   90.00
_cell.angle_beta   90.00
_cell.angle_gamma   90.00
#
_symmetry.space_group_name_H-M   'P 1'
#
loop_
_entity.id
_entity.type
_entity.pdbx_description
1 polymer ?
#
loop_
_entity_poly.entity_id
_entity_poly.type
_entity_poly.pdbx_seq_one_letter_code
_entity_poly.pdbx_strand_id
1 'polypeptide(L)'
;MLVEKIQELCRRNATTQSSLERELGFGKGTISKWDKSSPSTDKLQKVADYFHVSIDYLLEREDKILKLNSRDEKDIAKSLEKIMSNLENGEALAYGGEVNEDDKELYRVAIQGALEMVKLKNKERFTPKKYRK
;
A
#
# COMPACT_ATOMS: atom_id res chain seq x y z
N MET A 1 -5.01 3.34 16.00
CA MET A 1 -4.50 3.85 14.71
C MET A 1 -3.44 4.93 14.92
N LEU A 2 -3.76 6.17 15.33
CA LEU A 2 -2.72 7.20 15.56
C LEU A 2 -1.91 6.96 16.86
N VAL A 3 -2.60 6.74 17.98
CA VAL A 3 -1.94 6.58 19.30
C VAL A 3 -1.04 5.33 19.31
N GLU A 4 -1.51 4.24 18.72
CA GLU A 4 -0.74 3.00 18.55
C GLU A 4 0.54 3.21 17.73
N LYS A 5 0.48 3.97 16.64
CA LYS A 5 1.66 4.30 15.83
C LYS A 5 2.69 5.09 16.63
N ILE A 6 2.23 6.06 17.43
CA ILE A 6 3.09 6.81 18.34
C ILE A 6 3.68 5.89 19.42
N GLN A 7 2.93 4.92 19.94
CA GLN A 7 3.45 3.92 20.89
C GLN A 7 4.55 3.06 20.27
N GLU A 8 4.37 2.64 19.02
CA GLU A 8 5.37 1.89 18.29
C GLU A 8 6.66 2.69 18.10
N LEU A 9 6.54 3.95 17.67
CA LEU A 9 7.67 4.86 17.55
C LEU A 9 8.38 5.10 18.90
N CYS A 10 7.61 5.22 19.98
CA CYS A 10 8.17 5.34 21.33
C CYS A 10 9.00 4.10 21.69
N ARG A 11 8.47 2.89 21.46
CA ARG A 11 9.17 1.62 21.74
C ARG A 11 10.47 1.50 20.94
N ARG A 12 10.43 1.84 19.64
CA ARG A 12 11.62 1.79 18.76
C ARG A 12 12.72 2.75 19.19
N ASN A 13 12.34 3.90 19.74
CA ASN A 13 13.28 4.93 20.21
C ASN A 13 13.57 4.84 21.71
N ALA A 14 13.24 3.71 22.36
CA ALA A 14 13.43 3.50 23.80
C ALA A 14 12.85 4.63 24.70
N THR A 15 11.77 5.27 24.26
CA THR A 15 11.08 6.33 25.00
C THR A 15 9.65 5.91 25.38
N THR A 16 8.98 6.72 26.17
CA THR A 16 7.60 6.50 26.62
C THR A 16 6.70 7.67 26.20
N GLN A 17 5.40 7.43 26.04
CA GLN A 17 4.45 8.51 25.73
C GLN A 17 4.53 9.65 26.75
N SER A 18 4.65 9.33 28.04
CA SER A 18 4.78 10.33 29.11
C SER A 18 6.06 11.16 28.99
N SER A 19 7.16 10.56 28.52
CA SER A 19 8.43 11.27 28.30
C SER A 19 8.35 12.14 27.05
N LEU A 20 7.80 11.61 25.96
CA LEU A 20 7.51 12.35 24.73
C LEU A 20 6.62 13.57 25.01
N GLU A 21 5.54 13.40 25.79
CA GLU A 21 4.67 14.52 26.19
C GLU A 21 5.44 15.59 26.95
N ARG A 22 6.31 15.18 27.89
CA ARG A 22 7.12 16.11 28.67
C ARG A 22 8.13 16.87 27.80
N GLU A 23 8.80 16.17 26.87
CA GLU A 23 9.79 16.77 25.96
C GLU A 23 9.15 17.72 24.95
N LEU A 24 7.94 17.41 24.48
CA LEU A 24 7.20 18.27 23.56
C LEU A 24 6.36 19.36 24.24
N GLY A 25 6.39 19.44 25.58
CA GLY A 25 5.60 20.41 26.34
C GLY A 25 4.09 20.17 26.28
N PHE A 26 3.67 18.93 26.06
CA PHE A 26 2.27 18.54 26.07
C PHE A 26 1.78 18.26 27.48
N GLY A 27 0.49 18.51 27.73
CA GLY A 27 -0.14 18.11 28.98
C GLY A 27 -0.13 16.58 29.13
N LYS A 28 -0.01 16.08 30.36
CA LYS A 28 -0.01 14.63 30.64
C LYS A 28 -1.28 13.95 30.10
N GLY A 29 -1.11 12.86 29.36
CA GLY A 29 -2.20 12.12 28.72
C GLY A 29 -2.86 12.85 27.55
N THR A 30 -2.21 13.86 26.97
CA THR A 30 -2.67 14.53 25.75
C THR A 30 -2.68 13.55 24.59
N ILE A 31 -1.60 12.79 24.39
CA ILE A 31 -1.46 11.85 23.28
C ILE A 31 -2.49 10.73 23.42
N SER A 32 -2.73 10.24 24.64
CA SER A 32 -3.74 9.19 24.88
C SER A 32 -5.18 9.64 24.53
N LYS A 33 -5.46 10.96 24.52
CA LYS A 33 -6.78 11.49 24.13
C LYS A 33 -6.95 11.61 22.61
N TRP A 34 -5.88 11.44 21.82
CA TRP A 34 -5.95 11.62 20.38
C TRP A 34 -6.77 10.56 19.65
N ASP A 35 -7.05 9.43 20.29
CA ASP A 35 -8.01 8.44 19.77
C ASP A 35 -9.46 8.94 19.84
N LYS A 36 -9.78 9.87 20.74
CA LYS A 36 -11.14 10.44 20.92
C LYS A 36 -11.28 11.86 20.38
N SER A 37 -10.18 12.61 20.30
CA SER A 37 -10.17 14.01 19.92
C SER A 37 -9.00 14.29 18.99
N SER A 38 -9.27 14.74 17.77
CA SER A 38 -8.23 14.96 16.78
C SER A 38 -7.22 16.00 17.28
N PRO A 39 -5.91 15.72 17.24
CA PRO A 39 -4.89 16.72 17.55
C PRO A 39 -4.91 17.87 16.55
N SER A 40 -4.43 19.03 16.98
CA SER A 40 -4.10 20.12 16.07
C SER A 40 -2.90 19.75 15.21
N THR A 41 -2.86 20.26 13.98
CA THR A 41 -1.74 20.05 13.03
C THR A 41 -0.38 20.40 13.64
N ASP A 42 -0.29 21.48 14.42
CA ASP A 42 0.94 21.86 15.15
C ASP A 42 1.47 20.76 16.07
N LYS A 43 0.57 20.08 16.81
CA LYS A 43 0.97 19.02 17.74
C LYS A 43 1.38 17.76 17.00
N LEU A 44 0.70 17.46 15.90
CA LEU A 44 1.09 16.37 14.99
C LEU A 44 2.47 16.61 14.39
N GLN A 45 2.73 17.83 13.91
CA GLN A 45 4.03 18.21 13.33
C GLN A 45 5.16 18.02 14.35
N LYS A 46 4.97 18.50 15.58
CA LYS A 46 5.97 18.32 16.66
C LYS A 46 6.33 16.87 16.93
N VAL A 47 5.34 15.97 16.93
CA VAL A 47 5.58 14.53 17.09
C VAL A 47 6.30 13.95 15.87
N ALA A 48 5.91 14.38 14.67
CA ALA A 48 6.53 13.94 13.42
C ALA A 48 8.01 14.34 13.36
N ASP A 49 8.30 15.61 13.69
CA ASP A 49 9.64 16.18 13.72
C ASP A 49 10.52 15.47 14.77
N TYR A 50 9.98 15.21 15.96
CA TYR A 50 10.69 14.51 17.03
C TYR A 50 11.15 13.11 16.62
N PHE A 51 10.32 12.39 15.87
CA PHE A 51 10.64 11.04 15.38
C PHE A 51 11.29 11.04 13.98
N HIS A 52 11.52 12.21 13.39
CA HIS A 52 12.01 12.36 12.02
C HIS A 52 11.19 11.59 10.97
N VAL A 53 9.86 11.64 11.11
CA VAL A 53 8.89 11.05 10.18
C VAL A 53 7.97 12.12 9.61
N SER A 54 7.23 11.82 8.55
CA SER A 54 6.19 12.73 8.04
C SER A 54 4.91 12.65 8.88
N ILE A 55 4.09 13.72 8.85
CA ILE A 55 2.73 13.68 9.42
C ILE A 55 1.90 12.57 8.74
N ASP A 56 2.05 12.38 7.43
CA ASP A 56 1.32 11.35 6.68
C ASP A 56 1.63 9.94 7.18
N TYR A 57 2.87 9.69 7.61
CA TYR A 57 3.28 8.43 8.23
C TYR A 57 2.59 8.20 9.59
N LEU A 58 2.39 9.26 10.39
CA LEU A 58 1.67 9.16 11.67
C LEU A 58 0.17 8.91 11.47
N LEU A 59 -0.41 9.53 10.45
CA LEU A 59 -1.84 9.48 10.17
C LEU A 59 -2.28 8.25 9.37
N GLU A 60 -1.38 7.31 9.09
CA GLU A 60 -1.65 6.14 8.25
C GLU A 60 -2.32 6.53 6.92
N ARG A 61 -1.78 7.54 6.21
CA ARG A 61 -1.96 7.61 4.75
C ARG A 61 -1.04 6.64 4.02
N GLU A 62 -0.72 5.52 4.64
CA GLU A 62 -0.33 4.34 3.87
C GLU A 62 -1.64 3.85 3.26
N ASP A 63 -1.84 4.17 1.97
CA ASP A 63 -2.71 3.36 1.13
C ASP A 63 -2.36 1.91 1.46
N LYS A 64 -3.27 1.18 2.10
CA LYS A 64 -3.08 -0.24 2.39
C LYS A 64 -2.79 -0.90 1.06
N ILE A 65 -1.50 -1.13 0.78
CA ILE A 65 -1.06 -1.64 -0.51
C ILE A 65 -1.66 -3.04 -0.56
N LEU A 66 -2.75 -3.17 -1.31
CA LEU A 66 -3.35 -4.47 -1.54
C LEU A 66 -2.27 -5.28 -2.22
N LYS A 67 -1.82 -6.34 -1.57
CA LYS A 67 -0.84 -7.25 -2.17
C LYS A 67 -1.59 -8.34 -2.93
N LEU A 68 -1.00 -8.76 -4.03
CA LEU A 68 -1.36 -10.02 -4.65
C LEU A 68 -1.03 -11.15 -3.67
N ASN A 69 -1.90 -12.15 -3.60
CA ASN A 69 -1.64 -13.38 -2.86
C ASN A 69 -1.43 -14.52 -3.86
N SER A 70 -1.03 -15.69 -3.36
CA SER A 70 -0.73 -16.85 -4.20
C SER A 70 -1.91 -17.34 -5.06
N ARG A 71 -3.16 -16.99 -4.72
CA ARG A 71 -4.31 -17.27 -5.58
C ARG A 71 -4.39 -16.28 -6.74
N ASP A 72 -4.15 -14.99 -6.48
CA ASP A 72 -4.13 -13.98 -7.54
C ASP A 72 -3.01 -14.24 -8.54
N GLU A 73 -1.82 -14.60 -8.06
CA GLU A 73 -0.68 -14.98 -8.89
C GLU A 73 -1.03 -16.15 -9.82
N LYS A 74 -1.71 -17.18 -9.30
CA LYS A 74 -2.19 -18.32 -10.10
C LYS A 74 -3.24 -17.90 -11.13
N ASP A 75 -4.17 -17.03 -10.77
CA ASP A 75 -5.19 -16.52 -11.70
C ASP A 75 -4.56 -15.65 -12.80
N ILE A 76 -3.57 -14.84 -12.45
CA ILE A 76 -2.80 -14.02 -13.39
C ILE A 76 -2.03 -14.92 -14.35
N ALA A 77 -1.31 -15.93 -13.86
CA ALA A 77 -0.57 -16.88 -14.68
C ALA A 77 -1.47 -17.59 -15.70
N LYS A 78 -2.62 -18.11 -15.27
CA LYS A 78 -3.60 -18.76 -16.17
C LYS A 78 -4.15 -17.81 -17.23
N SER A 79 -4.40 -16.56 -16.84
CA SER A 79 -4.92 -15.54 -17.76
C SER A 79 -3.87 -15.11 -18.77
N LEU A 80 -2.62 -14.96 -18.31
CA LEU A 80 -1.47 -14.64 -19.15
C LEU A 80 -1.23 -15.74 -20.19
N GLU A 81 -1.19 -17.01 -19.77
CA GLU A 81 -1.05 -18.16 -20.69
C GLU A 81 -2.15 -18.18 -21.76
N LYS A 82 -3.40 -17.94 -21.35
CA LYS A 82 -4.52 -17.90 -22.30
C LYS A 82 -4.37 -16.77 -23.32
N ILE A 83 -4.00 -15.57 -22.87
CA ILE A 83 -3.84 -14.41 -23.78
C ILE A 83 -2.64 -14.63 -24.71
N MET A 84 -1.52 -15.14 -24.20
CA MET A 84 -0.33 -15.44 -25.01
C MET A 84 -0.62 -16.54 -26.04
N SER A 85 -1.36 -17.59 -25.66
CA SER A 85 -1.75 -18.64 -26.61
C SER A 85 -2.68 -18.11 -27.71
N ASN A 86 -3.63 -17.23 -27.37
CA ASN A 86 -4.48 -16.60 -28.38
C ASN A 86 -3.69 -15.65 -29.32
N LEU A 87 -2.64 -15.02 -28.81
CA LEU A 87 -1.74 -14.17 -29.59
C LEU A 87 -0.91 -15.01 -30.57
N GLU A 88 -0.40 -16.16 -30.15
CA GLU A 88 0.33 -17.11 -31.01
C GLU A 88 -0.57 -17.75 -32.07
N ASN A 89 -1.82 -18.03 -31.74
CA ASN A 89 -2.79 -18.61 -32.68
C ASN A 89 -3.35 -17.59 -33.68
N GLY A 90 -2.90 -16.33 -33.65
CA GLY A 90 -3.32 -15.28 -34.58
C GLY A 90 -4.74 -14.74 -34.33
N GLU A 91 -5.36 -15.06 -33.19
CA GLU A 91 -6.68 -14.53 -32.82
C GLU A 91 -6.57 -13.09 -32.25
N ALA A 92 -5.38 -12.68 -31.81
CA ALA A 92 -5.12 -11.31 -31.37
C ALA A 92 -4.52 -10.49 -32.52
N LEU A 93 -4.98 -9.24 -32.65
CA LEU A 93 -4.46 -8.23 -33.56
C LEU A 93 -3.01 -7.89 -33.19
N ALA A 94 -2.05 -8.72 -33.60
CA ALA A 94 -0.66 -8.34 -33.65
C ALA A 94 -0.58 -7.10 -34.55
N TYR A 95 -0.02 -6.01 -34.02
CA TYR A 95 0.00 -4.72 -34.69
C TYR A 95 1.03 -4.76 -35.83
N GLY A 96 0.67 -5.38 -36.96
CA GLY A 96 1.45 -5.34 -38.19
C GLY A 96 2.16 -6.62 -38.64
N GLY A 97 1.88 -7.81 -38.08
CA GLY A 97 2.47 -9.06 -38.60
C GLY A 97 2.50 -10.23 -37.62
N GLU A 98 3.20 -11.31 -37.98
CA GLU A 98 3.51 -12.44 -37.09
C GLU A 98 4.31 -11.96 -35.87
N VAL A 99 3.95 -12.44 -34.68
CA VAL A 99 4.66 -12.13 -33.45
C VAL A 99 5.98 -12.91 -33.44
N ASN A 100 7.11 -12.21 -33.57
CA ASN A 100 8.41 -12.82 -33.44
C ASN A 100 8.72 -13.14 -31.95
N GLU A 101 9.75 -13.94 -31.70
CA GLU A 101 10.08 -14.41 -30.35
C GLU A 101 10.45 -13.27 -29.38
N ASP A 102 11.07 -12.19 -29.88
CA ASP A 102 11.43 -11.01 -29.07
C ASP A 102 10.18 -10.21 -28.66
N ASP A 103 9.20 -10.10 -29.56
CA ASP A 103 7.92 -9.46 -29.31
C ASP A 103 7.11 -10.25 -28.28
N LYS A 104 7.21 -11.58 -28.26
CA LYS A 104 6.49 -12.42 -27.28
C LYS A 104 6.86 -12.09 -25.84
N GLU A 105 8.14 -11.86 -25.56
CA GLU A 105 8.58 -11.51 -24.21
C GLU A 105 8.09 -10.11 -23.82
N LEU A 106 8.13 -9.16 -24.76
CA LEU A 106 7.58 -7.82 -24.54
C LEU A 106 6.07 -7.87 -24.25
N TYR A 107 5.32 -8.63 -25.04
CA TYR A 107 3.89 -8.85 -24.81
C TYR A 107 3.64 -9.52 -23.46
N ARG A 108 4.41 -10.54 -23.09
CA ARG A 108 4.30 -11.23 -21.80
C ARG A 108 4.47 -10.27 -20.64
N VAL A 109 5.53 -9.47 -20.63
CA VAL A 109 5.80 -8.49 -19.57
C VAL A 109 4.70 -7.44 -19.48
N ALA A 110 4.29 -6.86 -20.61
CA ALA A 110 3.25 -5.83 -20.65
C ALA A 110 1.89 -6.35 -20.18
N ILE A 111 1.47 -7.52 -20.66
CA ILE A 111 0.20 -8.15 -20.30
C ILE A 111 0.20 -8.58 -18.83
N GLN A 112 1.31 -9.14 -18.34
CA GLN A 112 1.43 -9.50 -16.93
C GLN A 112 1.24 -8.28 -16.03
N GLY A 113 1.94 -7.17 -16.30
CA GLY A 113 1.78 -5.93 -15.54
C GLY A 113 0.36 -5.38 -15.59
N ALA A 114 -0.31 -5.45 -16.75
CA ALA A 114 -1.72 -5.06 -16.88
C ALA A 114 -2.65 -5.93 -16.03
N LEU A 115 -2.46 -7.26 -16.04
CA LEU A 115 -3.26 -8.21 -15.25
C LEU A 115 -3.07 -7.99 -13.74
N GLU A 116 -1.83 -7.75 -13.30
CA GLU A 116 -1.52 -7.39 -11.92
C GLU A 116 -2.26 -6.11 -11.50
N MET A 117 -2.16 -5.04 -12.29
CA MET A 117 -2.86 -3.78 -12.04
C MET A 117 -4.39 -3.95 -11.98
N VAL A 118 -4.97 -4.73 -12.89
CA VAL A 118 -6.42 -5.01 -12.90
C VAL A 118 -6.82 -5.78 -11.65
N LYS A 119 -6.04 -6.79 -11.23
CA LYS A 119 -6.32 -7.55 -10.00
C LYS A 119 -6.25 -6.67 -8.77
N LEU A 120 -5.24 -5.78 -8.68
CA LEU A 120 -5.11 -4.82 -7.59
C LEU A 120 -6.32 -3.87 -7.54
N LYS A 121 -6.68 -3.24 -8.65
CA LYS A 121 -7.86 -2.36 -8.74
C LYS A 121 -9.17 -3.07 -8.40
N ASN A 122 -9.32 -4.34 -8.81
CA ASN A 122 -10.50 -5.13 -8.45
C ASN A 122 -10.55 -5.40 -6.95
N LYS A 123 -9.43 -5.69 -6.32
CA LYS A 123 -9.37 -5.80 -4.85
C LYS A 123 -9.72 -4.46 -4.20
N GLU A 124 -9.28 -3.32 -4.71
CA GLU A 124 -9.64 -2.00 -4.18
C GLU A 124 -11.13 -1.70 -4.32
N ARG A 125 -11.76 -2.11 -5.41
CA ARG A 125 -13.18 -1.86 -5.67
C ARG A 125 -14.09 -2.79 -4.87
N PHE A 126 -13.75 -4.08 -4.80
CA PHE A 126 -14.67 -5.12 -4.33
C PHE A 126 -14.32 -5.69 -2.95
N THR A 127 -13.12 -5.44 -2.40
CA THR A 127 -12.80 -5.84 -1.03
C THR A 127 -13.43 -4.84 -0.05
N PRO A 128 -14.37 -5.26 0.83
CA PRO A 128 -14.93 -4.38 1.85
C PRO A 128 -13.83 -3.75 2.70
N LYS A 129 -13.97 -2.47 3.07
CA LYS A 129 -12.94 -1.71 3.82
C LYS A 129 -12.46 -2.44 5.09
N LYS A 130 -13.33 -3.22 5.74
CA LYS A 130 -13.02 -4.05 6.92
C LYS A 130 -12.04 -5.20 6.68
N TYR A 131 -11.83 -5.64 5.43
CA TYR A 131 -10.95 -6.75 5.06
C TYR A 131 -9.68 -6.32 4.31
N ARG A 132 -9.53 -5.03 4.03
CA ARG A 132 -8.26 -4.48 3.56
C ARG A 132 -7.36 -4.46 4.79
N LYS A 133 -6.54 -5.49 4.95
CA LYS A 133 -5.55 -5.58 6.05
C LYS A 133 -4.48 -4.53 5.83
#